data_AF-A0A1F5IU97-F1
#
_entry.id   AF-A0A1F5IU97-F1
#
_cell.length_a   1.000
_cell.length_b   1.000
_cell.length_c   1.000
_cell.angle_alpha   90.00
_cell.angle_beta   90.00
_cell.angle_gamma   90.00
#
_symmetry.space_group_name_H-M   'P 1'
#
loop_
_entity.id
_entity.type
_entity.pdbx_description
1 polymer ?
#
loop_
_entity_poly.entity_id
_entity_poly.type
_entity_poly.pdbx_seq_one_letter_code
_entity_poly.pdbx_strand_id
1 'polypeptide(L)'
;MSENPKVAIVIVTWNKKSYVMELLTITKHQSGVKRFLYILNMLRGTGKGVVYSLLSVLNTTAKLLFYGPLDFVRGKFYKSGLSVKTADSPDPESTIIPIDDLKISTVSKVIILPNASYIVIKNMIAKLREQSPSCHISLLIQVDRHELFKDLEIDRFIVFEGYRQSTMQTLAVLKSILEYNYDLCISPSRSLLPFSYAVKKYYLYDHKRNYFVKSKEDIYASWKLFVSFFGGELLAIILMPFVYLKSLAHQ
;
A
#
# COMPACT_ATOMS: atom_id res chain seq x y z
N MET A 1 41.69 -2.45 23.92
CA MET A 1 40.58 -1.58 23.48
C MET A 1 39.92 -2.29 22.31
N SER A 2 38.75 -2.92 22.51
CA SER A 2 38.05 -3.62 21.42
C SER A 2 37.32 -2.59 20.56
N GLU A 3 37.68 -2.52 19.28
CA GLU A 3 36.94 -1.73 18.31
C GLU A 3 35.52 -2.32 18.18
N ASN A 4 34.52 -1.54 18.60
CA ASN A 4 33.12 -1.88 18.36
C ASN A 4 32.91 -2.05 16.85
N PRO A 5 32.38 -3.20 16.37
CA PRO A 5 32.08 -3.35 14.97
C PRO A 5 31.01 -2.33 14.58
N LYS A 6 31.37 -1.41 13.67
CA LYS A 6 30.42 -0.49 13.04
C LYS A 6 29.52 -1.30 12.11
N VAL A 7 28.43 -1.85 12.64
CA VAL A 7 27.40 -2.50 11.84
C VAL A 7 26.62 -1.40 11.09
N ALA A 8 26.89 -1.27 9.80
CA ALA A 8 26.05 -0.49 8.90
C ALA A 8 24.82 -1.33 8.54
N ILE A 9 23.66 -1.00 9.10
CA ILE A 9 22.38 -1.55 8.64
C ILE A 9 22.05 -0.85 7.33
N VAL A 10 22.33 -1.51 6.21
CA VAL A 10 21.88 -1.06 4.89
C VAL A 10 20.38 -1.34 4.81
N ILE A 11 19.56 -0.30 5.00
CA ILE A 11 18.14 -0.35 4.66
C ILE A 11 18.03 -0.34 3.14
N VAL A 12 18.07 -1.54 2.55
CA VAL A 12 17.87 -1.72 1.10
C VAL A 12 16.40 -1.41 0.80
N THR A 13 16.17 -0.53 -0.17
CA THR A 13 14.82 -0.26 -0.72
C THR A 13 14.27 -1.52 -1.38
N TRP A 14 13.53 -2.32 -0.61
CA TRP A 14 13.05 -3.65 -0.97
C TRP A 14 12.25 -3.68 -2.28
N ASN A 15 11.45 -2.64 -2.57
CA ASN A 15 10.57 -2.62 -3.74
C ASN A 15 11.33 -2.69 -5.07
N LYS A 16 12.40 -1.91 -5.27
CA LYS A 16 13.13 -1.89 -6.55
C LYS A 16 13.95 -3.17 -6.76
N LYS A 17 14.62 -3.64 -5.70
CA LYS A 17 15.41 -4.87 -5.75
C LYS A 17 14.51 -6.08 -6.04
N SER A 18 13.30 -6.11 -5.47
CA SER A 18 12.31 -7.16 -5.73
C SER A 18 11.99 -7.27 -7.22
N TYR A 19 11.64 -6.16 -7.89
CA TYR A 19 11.22 -6.18 -9.29
C TYR A 19 12.33 -6.58 -10.27
N VAL A 20 13.54 -6.06 -10.10
CA VAL A 20 14.68 -6.43 -10.96
C VAL A 20 15.06 -7.89 -10.75
N MET A 21 15.09 -8.36 -9.50
CA MET A 21 15.39 -9.76 -9.19
C MET A 21 14.30 -10.70 -9.68
N GLU A 22 13.04 -10.31 -9.58
CA GLU A 22 11.89 -11.07 -10.09
C GLU A 22 11.98 -11.21 -11.62
N LEU A 23 12.26 -10.13 -12.35
CA LEU A 23 12.46 -10.17 -13.80
C LEU A 23 13.66 -11.05 -14.19
N LEU A 24 14.79 -10.96 -13.48
CA LEU A 24 15.95 -11.83 -13.70
C LEU A 24 15.63 -13.31 -13.43
N THR A 25 14.88 -13.59 -12.36
CA THR A 25 14.47 -14.94 -11.98
C THR A 25 13.53 -15.54 -13.02
N ILE A 26 12.51 -14.78 -13.44
CA ILE A 26 11.59 -15.17 -14.51
C ILE A 26 12.36 -15.42 -15.81
N THR A 27 13.30 -14.52 -16.15
CA THR A 27 14.10 -14.63 -17.37
C THR A 27 14.95 -15.90 -17.41
N LYS A 28 15.58 -16.25 -16.28
CA LYS A 28 16.48 -17.41 -16.18
C LYS A 28 15.75 -18.75 -16.07
N HIS A 29 14.58 -18.77 -15.43
CA HIS A 29 13.91 -20.02 -15.04
C HIS A 29 12.60 -20.30 -15.79
N GLN A 30 12.10 -19.35 -16.59
CA GLN A 30 10.88 -19.51 -17.38
C GLN A 30 11.17 -19.35 -18.87
N SER A 31 10.46 -20.11 -19.70
CA SER A 31 10.58 -20.05 -21.16
C SER A 31 9.22 -19.90 -21.85
N GLY A 32 9.27 -19.53 -23.13
CA GLY A 32 8.10 -19.46 -24.00
C GLY A 32 6.96 -18.57 -23.47
N VAL A 33 5.74 -19.10 -23.54
CA VAL A 33 4.49 -18.40 -23.16
C VAL A 33 4.43 -18.11 -21.66
N LYS A 34 4.96 -19.00 -20.80
CA LYS A 34 4.98 -18.78 -19.35
C LYS A 34 5.77 -17.53 -19.00
N ARG A 35 6.97 -17.38 -19.55
CA ARG A 35 7.78 -16.17 -19.38
C ARG A 35 7.04 -14.92 -19.82
N PHE A 36 6.39 -14.97 -20.99
CA PHE A 36 5.60 -13.85 -21.50
C PHE A 36 4.51 -13.43 -20.52
N LEU A 37 3.71 -14.39 -20.03
CA LEU A 37 2.62 -14.11 -19.09
C LEU A 37 3.12 -13.59 -17.74
N TYR A 38 4.22 -14.14 -17.21
CA TYR A 38 4.81 -13.66 -15.96
C TYR A 38 5.32 -12.21 -16.07
N ILE A 39 6.07 -11.89 -17.12
CA ILE A 39 6.54 -10.52 -17.36
C ILE A 39 5.35 -9.57 -17.55
N LEU A 40 4.35 -9.97 -18.34
CA LEU A 40 3.16 -9.14 -18.57
C LEU A 40 2.41 -8.85 -17.26
N ASN A 41 2.20 -9.84 -16.41
CA ASN A 41 1.51 -9.66 -15.12
C ASN A 41 2.32 -8.79 -14.15
N MET A 42 3.65 -8.96 -14.12
CA MET A 42 4.54 -8.12 -13.34
C MET A 42 4.49 -6.65 -13.83
N LEU A 43 4.50 -6.43 -15.14
CA LEU A 43 4.38 -5.09 -15.72
C LEU A 43 3.00 -4.47 -15.49
N ARG A 44 1.92 -5.26 -15.52
CA ARG A 44 0.56 -4.79 -15.16
C ARG A 44 0.51 -4.30 -13.72
N GLY A 45 1.04 -5.07 -12.77
CA GLY A 45 1.14 -4.65 -11.37
C GLY A 45 1.96 -3.38 -11.21
N THR A 46 3.14 -3.34 -11.83
CA THR A 46 4.03 -2.17 -11.83
C THR A 46 3.35 -0.93 -12.42
N GLY A 47 2.71 -1.09 -13.59
CA GLY A 47 2.08 0.01 -14.32
C GLY A 47 0.93 0.62 -13.52
N LYS A 48 0.07 -0.21 -12.91
CA LYS A 48 -1.01 0.25 -12.02
C LYS A 48 -0.44 1.05 -10.86
N GLY A 49 0.62 0.54 -10.22
CA GLY A 49 1.31 1.22 -9.12
C GLY A 49 1.92 2.56 -9.52
N VAL A 50 2.55 2.65 -10.70
CA VAL A 50 3.13 3.90 -11.23
C VAL A 50 2.04 4.95 -11.47
N VAL A 51 1.01 4.61 -12.24
CA VAL A 51 -0.07 5.55 -12.57
C VAL A 51 -0.78 6.01 -11.30
N TYR A 52 -1.07 5.07 -10.40
CA TYR A 52 -1.68 5.40 -9.11
C TYR A 52 -0.81 6.36 -8.28
N SER A 53 0.49 6.07 -8.16
CA SER A 53 1.42 6.92 -7.41
C SER A 53 1.48 8.34 -7.99
N LEU A 54 1.44 8.49 -9.32
CA LEU A 54 1.37 9.80 -9.97
C LEU A 54 0.06 10.54 -9.64
N LEU A 55 -1.09 9.85 -9.71
CA LEU A 55 -2.40 10.43 -9.35
C LEU A 55 -2.53 10.78 -7.87
N SER A 56 -1.76 10.14 -7.00
CA SER A 56 -1.66 10.43 -5.57
C SER A 56 -0.50 11.38 -5.23
N VAL A 57 0.18 11.96 -6.23
CA VAL A 57 1.30 12.91 -6.06
C VAL A 57 2.52 12.30 -5.33
N LEU A 58 2.59 10.96 -5.28
CA LEU A 58 3.70 10.18 -4.73
C LEU A 58 4.78 9.99 -5.80
N ASN A 59 5.35 11.10 -6.26
CA ASN A 59 6.28 11.13 -7.40
C ASN A 59 7.52 10.26 -7.19
N THR A 60 8.02 10.20 -5.95
CA THR A 60 9.18 9.39 -5.61
C THR A 60 8.88 7.90 -5.73
N THR A 61 7.72 7.46 -5.22
CA THR A 61 7.24 6.09 -5.35
C THR A 61 7.01 5.71 -6.81
N ALA A 62 6.37 6.59 -7.59
CA ALA A 62 6.14 6.38 -9.02
C ALA A 62 7.46 6.16 -9.77
N LYS A 63 8.47 7.00 -9.51
CA LYS A 63 9.82 6.84 -10.07
C LYS A 63 10.41 5.49 -9.66
N LEU A 64 10.42 5.16 -8.37
CA LEU A 64 11.00 3.89 -7.91
C LEU A 64 10.38 2.65 -8.59
N LEU A 65 9.06 2.64 -8.76
CA LEU A 65 8.34 1.57 -9.46
C LEU A 65 8.71 1.52 -10.95
N PHE A 66 8.73 2.65 -11.63
CA PHE A 66 9.04 2.72 -13.07
C PHE A 66 10.50 2.37 -13.40
N TYR A 67 11.43 2.74 -12.53
CA TYR A 67 12.86 2.49 -12.76
C TYR A 67 13.25 1.02 -12.68
N GLY A 68 12.45 0.14 -12.04
CA GLY A 68 12.71 -1.30 -12.02
C GLY A 68 12.76 -1.92 -13.43
N PRO A 69 11.64 -1.90 -14.19
CA PRO A 69 11.63 -2.35 -15.57
C PRO A 69 12.64 -1.61 -16.46
N LEU A 70 12.80 -0.29 -16.28
CA LEU A 70 13.72 0.52 -17.09
C LEU A 70 15.18 0.13 -16.88
N ASP A 71 15.60 -0.12 -15.64
CA ASP A 71 16.96 -0.55 -15.33
C ASP A 71 17.21 -1.97 -15.82
N PHE A 72 16.21 -2.85 -15.79
CA PHE A 72 16.28 -4.17 -16.42
C PHE A 72 16.55 -4.05 -17.93
N VAL A 73 15.75 -3.24 -18.64
CA VAL A 73 15.94 -2.98 -20.09
C VAL A 73 17.34 -2.44 -20.39
N ARG A 74 17.84 -1.54 -19.53
CA ARG A 74 19.17 -0.92 -19.67
C ARG A 74 20.34 -1.78 -19.18
N GLY A 75 20.08 -2.96 -18.60
CA GLY A 75 21.12 -3.80 -17.99
C GLY A 75 21.80 -3.17 -16.77
N LYS A 76 21.16 -2.20 -16.10
CA LYS A 76 21.72 -1.44 -14.96
C LYS A 76 21.28 -2.04 -13.63
N PHE A 77 21.65 -3.29 -13.39
CA PHE A 77 21.18 -4.06 -12.23
C PHE A 77 21.71 -3.58 -10.86
N TYR A 78 22.80 -2.79 -10.84
CA TYR A 78 23.54 -2.45 -9.62
C TYR A 78 23.65 -0.94 -9.32
N LYS A 79 23.11 -0.07 -10.18
CA LYS A 79 23.24 1.40 -10.03
C LYS A 79 21.86 2.05 -10.10
N SER A 80 21.32 2.49 -8.97
CA SER A 80 20.18 3.42 -9.02
C SER A 80 20.68 4.79 -9.43
N GLY A 81 20.28 5.26 -10.62
CA GLY A 81 20.44 6.66 -11.00
C GLY A 81 19.67 7.63 -10.10
N LEU A 82 18.76 7.11 -9.26
CA LEU A 82 18.12 7.84 -8.17
C LEU A 82 18.97 7.76 -6.90
N SER A 83 19.38 8.92 -6.40
CA SER A 83 19.86 9.09 -5.03
C SER A 83 18.70 8.93 -4.06
N VAL A 84 18.79 7.95 -3.16
CA VAL A 84 17.78 7.60 -2.15
C VAL A 84 17.53 8.74 -1.15
N LYS A 85 18.33 9.83 -1.17
CA LYS A 85 18.04 11.06 -0.42
C LYS A 85 16.67 11.69 -0.74
N THR A 86 16.02 11.27 -1.84
CA THR A 86 14.65 11.68 -2.18
C THR A 86 13.55 10.80 -1.58
N ALA A 87 13.86 9.58 -1.10
CA ALA A 87 12.87 8.67 -0.50
C ALA A 87 12.52 9.01 0.96
N ASP A 88 13.40 9.75 1.65
CA ASP A 88 13.15 10.31 2.98
C ASP A 88 12.64 11.76 2.94
N SER A 89 12.54 12.37 1.76
CA SER A 89 11.82 13.62 1.62
C SER A 89 10.34 13.30 1.79
N PRO A 90 9.62 13.88 2.77
CA PRO A 90 8.17 13.87 2.70
C PRO A 90 7.81 14.43 1.33
N ASP A 91 7.03 13.69 0.54
CA ASP A 91 6.60 14.16 -0.78
C ASP A 91 6.05 15.59 -0.60
N PRO A 92 6.50 16.53 -1.45
CA PRO A 92 6.13 17.93 -1.32
C PRO A 92 4.64 18.04 -1.61
N GLU A 93 3.91 18.72 -0.73
CA GLU A 93 2.46 18.99 -0.76
C GLU A 93 1.54 17.91 -0.17
N SER A 94 1.49 17.88 1.16
CA SER A 94 0.20 18.17 1.78
C SER A 94 0.48 18.93 3.04
N THR A 95 -0.16 20.08 3.23
CA THR A 95 -0.39 20.69 4.54
C THR A 95 -0.93 19.57 5.43
N ILE A 96 -0.05 18.91 6.18
CA ILE A 96 -0.44 17.92 7.18
C ILE A 96 -1.10 18.79 8.24
N ILE A 97 -2.42 18.92 8.15
CA ILE A 97 -3.19 19.56 9.20
C ILE A 97 -3.37 18.46 10.24
N PRO A 98 -2.59 18.46 11.35
CA PRO A 98 -2.83 17.51 12.41
C PRO A 98 -4.23 17.76 12.95
N ILE A 99 -4.97 16.69 13.12
CA ILE A 99 -6.30 16.70 13.69
C ILE A 99 -6.21 15.86 14.95
N ASP A 100 -6.29 16.52 16.09
CA ASP A 100 -6.29 15.85 17.39
C ASP A 100 -7.68 15.28 17.70
N ASP A 101 -8.74 16.03 17.39
CA ASP A 101 -10.14 15.63 17.56
C ASP A 101 -10.83 15.44 16.20
N LEU A 102 -11.24 14.20 15.93
CA LEU A 102 -11.93 13.82 14.70
C LEU A 102 -13.41 14.27 14.67
N LYS A 103 -13.92 14.87 15.77
CA LYS A 103 -15.32 15.26 15.98
C LYS A 103 -16.26 14.11 15.68
N ILE A 104 -15.94 12.94 16.23
CA ILE A 104 -16.68 11.70 16.02
C ILE A 104 -17.99 11.77 16.78
N SER A 105 -19.11 11.78 16.07
CA SER A 105 -20.42 11.68 16.72
C SER A 105 -20.60 10.29 17.34
N THR A 106 -21.44 10.20 18.37
CA THR A 106 -21.78 8.95 19.06
C THR A 106 -22.36 7.86 18.13
N VAL A 107 -22.88 8.25 16.97
CA VAL A 107 -23.51 7.35 15.98
C VAL A 107 -22.56 7.01 14.82
N SER A 108 -21.34 7.54 14.82
CA SER A 108 -20.40 7.34 13.73
C SER A 108 -19.93 5.89 13.65
N LYS A 109 -19.86 5.37 12.43
CA LYS A 109 -19.27 4.06 12.13
C LYS A 109 -17.83 4.23 11.65
N VAL A 110 -16.88 3.69 12.40
CA VAL A 110 -15.44 3.77 12.15
C VAL A 110 -14.92 2.40 11.74
N ILE A 111 -14.12 2.34 10.67
CA ILE A 111 -13.35 1.16 10.30
C ILE A 111 -11.85 1.42 10.45
N ILE A 112 -11.14 0.48 11.07
CA ILE A 112 -9.69 0.50 11.25
C ILE A 112 -9.06 -0.52 10.31
N LEU A 113 -7.99 -0.12 9.61
CA LEU A 113 -7.23 -0.99 8.70
C LEU A 113 -6.14 -1.82 9.44
N PRO A 114 -5.83 -3.05 8.96
CA PRO A 114 -4.99 -4.04 9.66
C PRO A 114 -3.49 -3.72 9.75
N ASN A 115 -3.05 -2.60 9.17
CA ASN A 115 -1.64 -2.38 8.80
C ASN A 115 -0.77 -1.86 9.96
N ALA A 116 -0.92 -2.39 11.17
CA ALA A 116 -0.04 -2.08 12.30
C ALA A 116 0.03 -3.20 13.34
N SER A 117 0.93 -3.02 14.32
CA SER A 117 1.06 -3.89 15.47
C SER A 117 -0.14 -3.76 16.41
N TYR A 118 -0.32 -4.77 17.25
CA TYR A 118 -1.36 -4.79 18.28
C TYR A 118 -1.34 -3.52 19.15
N ILE A 119 -0.15 -3.10 19.60
CA ILE A 119 0.02 -1.93 20.47
C ILE A 119 -0.48 -0.64 19.79
N VAL A 120 -0.16 -0.45 18.51
CA VAL A 120 -0.59 0.75 17.77
C VAL A 120 -2.10 0.80 17.61
N ILE A 121 -2.72 -0.34 17.29
CA ILE A 121 -4.18 -0.45 17.15
C ILE A 121 -4.87 -0.26 18.50
N LYS A 122 -4.35 -0.85 19.59
CA LYS A 122 -4.86 -0.66 20.94
C LYS A 122 -4.88 0.82 21.35
N ASN A 123 -3.77 1.52 21.15
CA ASN A 123 -3.67 2.95 21.48
C ASN A 123 -4.64 3.79 20.64
N MET A 124 -4.80 3.44 19.36
CA MET A 124 -5.74 4.11 18.47
C MET A 124 -7.20 3.89 18.92
N ILE A 125 -7.57 2.67 19.30
CA ILE A 125 -8.92 2.37 19.82
C ILE A 125 -9.17 3.14 21.12
N ALA A 126 -8.22 3.14 22.05
CA ALA A 126 -8.33 3.91 23.30
C ALA A 126 -8.57 5.40 23.03
N LYS A 127 -7.83 6.00 22.08
CA LYS A 127 -8.02 7.40 21.68
C LYS A 127 -9.39 7.65 21.03
N LEU A 128 -9.90 6.72 20.23
CA LEU A 128 -11.24 6.85 19.62
C LEU A 128 -12.34 6.75 20.67
N ARG A 129 -12.20 5.85 21.65
CA ARG A 129 -13.13 5.70 22.78
C ARG A 129 -13.13 6.91 23.70
N GLU A 130 -11.97 7.54 23.92
CA GLU A 130 -11.86 8.81 24.65
C GLU A 130 -12.66 9.93 23.97
N GLN A 131 -12.60 10.02 22.64
CA GLN A 131 -13.33 11.04 21.86
C GLN A 131 -14.82 10.72 21.72
N SER A 132 -15.18 9.45 21.61
CA SER A 132 -16.55 9.01 21.42
C SER A 132 -16.75 7.63 22.03
N PRO A 133 -17.18 7.54 23.31
CA PRO A 133 -17.29 6.27 24.02
C PRO A 133 -18.19 5.25 23.30
N SER A 134 -19.27 5.73 22.68
CA SER A 134 -20.30 4.88 22.06
C SER A 134 -20.16 4.71 20.55
N CYS A 135 -19.09 5.19 19.90
CA CYS A 135 -18.96 5.05 18.44
C CYS A 135 -18.84 3.56 18.05
N HIS A 136 -19.28 3.18 16.85
CA HIS A 136 -19.13 1.80 16.40
C HIS A 136 -17.76 1.62 15.74
N ILE A 137 -16.91 0.76 16.29
CA ILE A 137 -15.56 0.49 15.79
C ILE A 137 -15.51 -0.91 15.19
N SER A 138 -15.19 -0.97 13.91
CA SER A 138 -14.88 -2.22 13.21
C SER A 138 -13.39 -2.32 12.90
N LEU A 139 -12.81 -3.51 13.08
CA LEU A 139 -11.42 -3.78 12.71
C LEU A 139 -11.38 -4.73 11.52
N LEU A 140 -10.79 -4.27 10.43
CA LEU A 140 -10.41 -5.15 9.32
C LEU A 140 -9.13 -5.90 9.72
N ILE A 141 -9.16 -7.23 9.69
CA ILE A 141 -8.06 -8.06 10.19
C ILE A 141 -7.86 -9.33 9.37
N GLN A 142 -6.61 -9.78 9.28
CA GLN A 142 -6.30 -11.07 8.67
C GLN A 142 -6.72 -12.22 9.60
N VAL A 143 -7.21 -13.33 9.03
CA VAL A 143 -7.69 -14.51 9.80
C VAL A 143 -6.69 -14.96 10.87
N ASP A 144 -5.41 -15.04 10.50
CA ASP A 144 -4.29 -15.49 11.35
C ASP A 144 -3.99 -14.55 12.52
N ARG A 145 -4.43 -13.28 12.44
CA ARG A 145 -4.19 -12.27 13.47
C ARG A 145 -5.41 -12.02 14.34
N HIS A 146 -6.59 -12.53 13.98
CA HIS A 146 -7.85 -12.24 14.65
C HIS A 146 -7.80 -12.48 16.17
N GLU A 147 -7.23 -13.60 16.61
CA GLU A 147 -7.11 -13.97 18.02
C GLU A 147 -6.37 -12.94 18.86
N LEU A 148 -5.40 -12.22 18.27
CA LEU A 148 -4.56 -11.25 18.99
C LEU A 148 -5.32 -10.00 19.41
N PHE A 149 -6.53 -9.76 18.89
CA PHE A 149 -7.27 -8.51 19.08
C PHE A 149 -8.62 -8.72 19.77
N LYS A 150 -8.94 -9.95 20.18
CA LYS A 150 -10.22 -10.29 20.83
C LYS A 150 -10.43 -9.61 22.18
N ASP A 151 -9.35 -9.22 22.84
CA ASP A 151 -9.34 -8.54 24.14
C ASP A 151 -9.58 -7.03 24.02
N LEU A 152 -9.66 -6.48 22.81
CA LEU A 152 -9.91 -5.06 22.57
C LEU A 152 -11.42 -4.77 22.44
N GLU A 153 -11.82 -3.55 22.80
CA GLU A 153 -13.19 -3.05 22.73
C GLU A 153 -13.64 -2.74 21.28
N ILE A 154 -13.71 -3.78 20.45
CA ILE A 154 -14.09 -3.74 19.03
C ILE A 154 -15.49 -4.32 18.86
N ASP A 155 -16.36 -3.59 18.19
CA ASP A 155 -17.76 -4.00 18.01
C ASP A 155 -17.92 -5.05 16.91
N ARG A 156 -17.05 -5.02 15.89
CA ARG A 156 -17.10 -5.95 14.77
C ARG A 156 -15.73 -6.22 14.16
N PHE A 157 -15.42 -7.49 13.94
CA PHE A 157 -14.27 -7.88 13.12
C PHE A 157 -14.70 -8.13 11.68
N ILE A 158 -13.98 -7.55 10.72
CA ILE A 158 -14.08 -7.90 9.31
C ILE A 158 -12.84 -8.73 8.99
N VAL A 159 -13.03 -10.04 8.88
CA VAL A 159 -11.92 -10.97 8.71
C VAL A 159 -11.66 -11.25 7.23
N PHE A 160 -10.40 -11.26 6.81
CA PHE A 160 -10.02 -11.59 5.43
C PHE A 160 -8.78 -12.47 5.34
N GLU A 161 -8.66 -13.25 4.27
CA GLU A 161 -7.48 -14.08 4.01
C GLU A 161 -6.35 -13.24 3.40
N GLY A 162 -5.26 -13.02 4.14
CA GLY A 162 -4.19 -12.12 3.70
C GLY A 162 -3.38 -12.61 2.50
N TYR A 163 -2.93 -13.87 2.51
CA TYR A 163 -1.93 -14.39 1.56
C TYR A 163 -2.51 -15.04 0.30
N ARG A 164 -3.81 -15.37 0.30
CA ARG A 164 -4.50 -16.09 -0.78
C ARG A 164 -5.72 -15.35 -1.28
N GLN A 165 -5.80 -14.04 -1.05
CA GLN A 165 -7.00 -13.30 -1.38
C GLN A 165 -7.22 -13.30 -2.89
N SER A 166 -8.23 -14.05 -3.33
CA SER A 166 -8.72 -13.94 -4.70
C SER A 166 -9.34 -12.55 -4.89
N THR A 167 -9.31 -12.03 -6.12
CA THR A 167 -9.97 -10.75 -6.45
C THR A 167 -11.43 -10.73 -5.98
N MET A 168 -12.12 -11.88 -6.04
CA MET A 168 -13.50 -12.03 -5.57
C MET A 168 -13.64 -11.84 -4.07
N GLN A 169 -12.73 -12.38 -3.26
CA GLN A 169 -12.74 -12.18 -1.81
C GLN A 169 -12.45 -10.72 -1.45
N THR A 170 -11.52 -10.05 -2.15
CA THR A 170 -11.27 -8.61 -1.95
C THR A 170 -12.52 -7.78 -2.30
N LEU A 171 -13.22 -8.12 -3.39
CA LEU A 171 -14.48 -7.48 -3.77
C LEU A 171 -15.60 -7.76 -2.76
N ALA A 172 -15.68 -8.95 -2.19
CA ALA A 172 -16.64 -9.28 -1.15
C ALA A 172 -16.42 -8.45 0.11
N VAL A 173 -15.16 -8.30 0.55
CA VAL A 173 -14.82 -7.41 1.67
C VAL A 173 -15.18 -5.97 1.33
N LEU A 174 -14.82 -5.49 0.14
CA LEU A 174 -15.16 -4.12 -0.29
C LEU A 174 -16.67 -3.88 -0.29
N LYS A 175 -17.45 -4.82 -0.82
CA LYS A 175 -18.92 -4.79 -0.81
C LYS A 175 -19.45 -4.73 0.62
N SER A 176 -18.92 -5.54 1.53
CA SER A 176 -19.35 -5.53 2.94
C SER A 176 -19.08 -4.18 3.63
N ILE A 177 -18.00 -3.50 3.26
CA ILE A 177 -17.65 -2.17 3.78
C ILE A 177 -18.62 -1.11 3.22
N LEU A 178 -18.92 -1.18 1.92
CA LEU A 178 -19.88 -0.29 1.26
C LEU A 178 -21.30 -0.44 1.82
N GLU A 179 -21.78 -1.68 1.97
CA GLU A 179 -23.13 -1.97 2.47
C GLU A 179 -23.31 -1.51 3.92
N TYR A 180 -22.26 -1.58 4.73
CA TYR A 180 -22.34 -1.13 6.12
C TYR A 180 -22.25 0.40 6.28
N ASN A 181 -21.83 1.11 5.22
CA ASN A 181 -21.78 2.56 5.10
C ASN A 181 -20.99 3.23 6.24
N TYR A 182 -19.69 2.90 6.32
CA TYR A 182 -18.80 3.53 7.29
C TYR A 182 -18.59 5.02 6.99
N ASP A 183 -18.63 5.83 8.05
CA ASP A 183 -18.41 7.27 7.95
C ASP A 183 -16.94 7.62 7.89
N LEU A 184 -16.12 6.83 8.60
CA LEU A 184 -14.70 7.09 8.84
C LEU A 184 -13.89 5.82 8.62
N CYS A 185 -12.80 5.91 7.86
CA CYS A 185 -11.75 4.90 7.82
C CYS A 185 -10.47 5.47 8.41
N ILE A 186 -9.79 4.70 9.25
CA ILE A 186 -8.52 5.09 9.87
C ILE A 186 -7.47 4.02 9.55
N SER A 187 -6.36 4.46 8.96
CA SER A 187 -5.21 3.60 8.71
C SER A 187 -4.04 3.98 9.62
N PRO A 188 -3.44 3.02 10.32
CA PRO A 188 -2.24 3.26 11.12
C PRO A 188 -0.95 3.33 10.27
N SER A 189 -1.06 3.17 8.96
CA SER A 189 0.06 3.30 8.04
C SER A 189 -0.36 4.00 6.75
N ARG A 190 0.62 4.55 6.03
CA ARG A 190 0.43 5.04 4.66
C ARG A 190 0.31 3.92 3.62
N SER A 191 0.35 2.65 4.05
CA SER A 191 0.15 1.53 3.14
C SER A 191 -1.31 1.51 2.70
N LEU A 192 -1.50 1.77 1.42
CA LEU A 192 -2.79 1.97 0.81
C LEU A 192 -3.46 0.63 0.57
N LEU A 193 -4.57 0.41 1.23
CA LEU A 193 -5.49 -0.68 0.93
C LEU A 193 -6.65 -0.12 0.11
N PRO A 194 -7.19 -0.89 -0.85
CA PRO A 194 -8.29 -0.43 -1.69
C PRO A 194 -9.57 -0.10 -0.89
N PHE A 195 -9.63 -0.53 0.37
CA PHE A 195 -10.75 -0.33 1.28
C PHE A 195 -10.93 1.14 1.72
N SER A 196 -9.90 1.98 1.65
CA SER A 196 -10.03 3.42 1.95
C SER A 196 -11.01 4.12 0.99
N TYR A 197 -11.17 3.59 -0.23
CA TYR A 197 -12.08 4.11 -1.24
C TYR A 197 -13.54 3.69 -1.06
N ALA A 198 -13.85 2.87 -0.04
CA ALA A 198 -15.21 2.46 0.29
C ALA A 198 -15.85 3.32 1.39
N VAL A 199 -15.19 4.40 1.82
CA VAL A 199 -15.66 5.24 2.93
C VAL A 199 -15.69 6.73 2.58
N LYS A 200 -16.51 7.49 3.32
CA LYS A 200 -16.71 8.93 3.06
C LYS A 200 -15.51 9.79 3.46
N LYS A 201 -14.82 9.43 4.56
CA LYS A 201 -13.68 10.17 5.09
C LYS A 201 -12.57 9.21 5.49
N TYR A 202 -11.35 9.52 5.09
CA TYR A 202 -10.18 8.69 5.37
C TYR A 202 -9.12 9.47 6.14
N TYR A 203 -8.60 8.85 7.20
CA TYR A 203 -7.59 9.42 8.08
C TYR A 203 -6.40 8.46 8.24
N LEU A 204 -5.21 9.05 8.33
CA LEU A 204 -3.98 8.37 8.70
C LEU A 204 -3.69 8.65 10.16
N TYR A 205 -3.31 7.64 10.92
CA TYR A 205 -2.88 7.78 12.30
C TYR A 205 -1.35 7.79 12.39
N ASP A 206 -0.79 8.90 12.86
CA ASP A 206 0.64 9.04 13.11
C ASP A 206 0.95 8.58 14.55
N HIS A 207 1.33 7.31 14.70
CA HIS A 207 1.60 6.71 16.00
C HIS A 207 2.80 7.34 16.74
N LYS A 208 3.74 8.00 16.05
CA LYS A 208 4.89 8.64 16.69
C LYS A 208 4.51 9.94 17.38
N ARG A 209 3.60 10.68 16.74
CA ARG A 209 3.16 12.00 17.19
C ARG A 209 1.75 12.00 17.79
N ASN A 210 1.10 10.84 17.79
CA ASN A 210 -0.23 10.59 18.34
C ASN A 210 -1.31 11.56 17.80
N TYR A 211 -1.35 11.81 16.49
CA TYR A 211 -2.41 12.60 15.85
C TYR A 211 -2.99 11.93 14.61
N PHE A 212 -4.12 12.43 14.13
CA PHE A 212 -4.70 12.03 12.86
C PHE A 212 -4.39 13.02 11.74
N VAL A 213 -4.31 12.53 10.52
CA VAL A 213 -4.11 13.33 9.31
C VAL A 213 -5.19 12.98 8.32
N LYS A 214 -5.95 13.96 7.84
CA LYS A 214 -6.94 13.71 6.78
C LYS A 214 -6.23 13.39 5.47
N SER A 215 -6.56 12.25 4.87
CA SER A 215 -6.13 11.91 3.52
C SER A 215 -7.19 12.30 2.49
N LYS A 216 -6.74 12.50 1.25
CA LYS A 216 -7.60 12.77 0.08
C LYS A 216 -8.09 11.48 -0.59
N GLU A 217 -7.82 10.31 -0.01
CA GLU A 217 -8.15 9.00 -0.57
C GLU A 217 -9.44 8.48 0.07
N ASP A 218 -10.55 9.08 -0.33
CA ASP A 218 -11.91 8.70 0.07
C ASP A 218 -12.71 8.17 -1.15
N ILE A 219 -14.00 7.88 -0.95
CA ILE A 219 -14.88 7.41 -2.02
C ILE A 219 -14.93 8.33 -3.24
N TYR A 220 -14.73 9.64 -3.08
CA TYR A 220 -14.71 10.60 -4.20
C TYR A 220 -13.42 10.50 -5.01
N ALA A 221 -12.35 9.97 -4.43
CA ALA A 221 -11.10 9.68 -5.12
C ALA A 221 -11.06 8.27 -5.76
N SER A 222 -12.15 7.50 -5.72
CA SER A 222 -12.22 6.15 -6.30
C SER A 222 -11.95 6.11 -7.81
N TRP A 223 -12.20 7.21 -8.54
CA TRP A 223 -11.85 7.35 -9.96
C TRP A 223 -10.35 7.08 -10.22
N LYS A 224 -9.48 7.37 -9.24
CA LYS A 224 -8.03 7.10 -9.35
C LYS A 224 -7.74 5.62 -9.50
N LEU A 225 -8.55 4.74 -8.90
CA LEU A 225 -8.42 3.29 -9.05
C LEU A 225 -8.74 2.86 -10.49
N PHE A 226 -9.79 3.42 -11.08
CA PHE A 226 -10.17 3.14 -12.46
C PHE A 226 -9.11 3.63 -13.45
N VAL A 227 -8.65 4.88 -13.30
CA VAL A 227 -7.59 5.44 -14.16
C VAL A 227 -6.27 4.68 -13.96
N SER A 228 -5.93 4.31 -12.74
CA SER A 228 -4.76 3.45 -12.46
C SER A 228 -4.88 2.09 -13.13
N PHE A 229 -6.06 1.46 -13.09
CA PHE A 229 -6.29 0.17 -13.72
C PHE A 229 -6.03 0.25 -15.22
N PHE A 230 -6.76 1.12 -15.94
CA PHE A 230 -6.64 1.21 -17.41
C PHE A 230 -5.30 1.80 -17.86
N GLY A 231 -4.84 2.87 -17.20
CA GLY A 231 -3.54 3.47 -17.50
C GLY A 231 -2.39 2.52 -17.22
N GLY A 232 -2.49 1.70 -16.17
CA GLY A 232 -1.51 0.69 -15.82
C GLY A 232 -1.45 -0.46 -16.82
N GLU A 233 -2.61 -0.92 -17.30
CA GLU A 233 -2.69 -1.92 -18.39
C GLU A 233 -2.05 -1.38 -19.68
N LEU A 234 -2.36 -0.14 -20.07
CA LEU A 234 -1.76 0.50 -21.24
C LEU A 234 -0.24 0.63 -21.11
N LEU A 235 0.23 1.10 -19.95
CA LEU A 235 1.66 1.22 -19.65
C LEU A 235 2.37 -0.14 -19.72
N ALA A 236 1.73 -1.21 -19.21
CA ALA A 236 2.27 -2.56 -19.30
C ALA A 236 2.40 -3.04 -20.74
N ILE A 237 1.38 -2.81 -21.58
CA ILE A 237 1.40 -3.16 -23.01
C ILE A 237 2.53 -2.40 -23.72
N ILE A 238 2.74 -1.13 -23.42
CA ILE A 238 3.83 -0.31 -23.99
C ILE A 238 5.21 -0.83 -23.57
N LEU A 239 5.39 -1.18 -22.29
CA LEU A 239 6.69 -1.65 -21.77
C LEU A 239 7.01 -3.09 -22.15
N MET A 240 6.00 -3.92 -22.39
CA MET A 240 6.14 -5.37 -22.57
C MET A 240 7.11 -5.76 -23.70
N PRO A 241 7.05 -5.19 -24.93
CA PRO A 241 7.98 -5.54 -26.00
C PRO A 241 9.44 -5.32 -25.60
N PHE A 242 9.75 -4.21 -24.94
CA PHE A 242 11.12 -3.85 -24.57
C PHE A 242 11.68 -4.78 -23.49
N VAL A 243 10.88 -5.06 -22.47
CA VAL A 243 11.29 -5.94 -21.36
C VAL A 243 11.40 -7.39 -21.83
N TYR A 244 10.46 -7.85 -22.68
CA TYR A 244 10.48 -9.21 -23.22
C TYR A 244 11.68 -9.44 -24.14
N LEU A 245 11.98 -8.52 -25.07
CA LEU A 245 13.16 -8.60 -25.93
C LEU A 245 14.45 -8.62 -25.11
N LYS A 246 14.53 -7.79 -24.07
CA LYS A 246 15.70 -7.80 -23.18
C LYS A 246 15.82 -9.12 -22.39
N SER A 247 14.69 -9.71 -21.99
CA SER A 247 14.70 -11.02 -21.32
C SER A 247 15.26 -12.13 -22.22
N LEU A 248 14.95 -12.10 -23.52
CA LEU A 248 15.51 -13.05 -24.49
C LEU A 248 17.04 -12.92 -24.62
N ALA A 249 17.56 -11.69 -24.58
CA ALA A 249 19.00 -11.43 -24.66
C ALA A 249 19.80 -11.83 -23.40
N HIS A 250 19.11 -12.27 -22.33
CA HIS A 250 19.71 -12.71 -21.07
C HIS A 250 19.54 -14.22 -20.81
N GLN A 251 19.03 -14.98 -21.79
CA GLN A 251 19.19 -16.45 -21.83
C GLN A 251 20.58 -16.81 -22.33
#